data_AF-A0A970BS83-F1
#
_entry.id   AF-A0A970BS83-F1
#
_cell.length_a   1.000
_cell.length_b   1.000
_cell.length_c   1.000
_cell.angle_alpha   90.00
_cell.angle_beta   90.00
_cell.angle_gamma   90.00
#
_symmetry.space_group_name_H-M   'P 1'
#
loop_
_entity.id
_entity.type
_entity.pdbx_description
1 polymer ?
#
loop_
_entity_poly.entity_id
_entity_poly.type
_entity_poly.pdbx_seq_one_letter_code
_entity_poly.pdbx_strand_id
1 'polypeptide(L)'
;MNQKVDYLMQLWGDQIASRRYESAIPSSLAGLADCGGLMIRSGEPGSADLSRVARYRVMDRTGLAVDRHLVLMFQEPPVGLGAARAGSLYKLARYRYVTSPALEVGEQCRLLGVSPKTYHRWVSALHEYMAAALGSDLAVKDAWQALILSSNKKAAS
;
A
#
# COMPACT_ATOMS: atom_id res chain seq x y z
N MET A 1 -1.96 -17.17 6.77
CA MET A 1 -1.63 -15.86 6.18
C MET A 1 -2.73 -15.51 5.18
N ASN A 2 -3.37 -14.34 5.28
CA ASN A 2 -4.46 -13.99 4.37
C ASN A 2 -3.88 -13.36 3.09
N GLN A 3 -3.89 -14.10 1.99
CA GLN A 3 -3.26 -13.69 0.72
C GLN A 3 -3.83 -12.37 0.18
N LYS A 4 -5.14 -12.13 0.36
CA LYS A 4 -5.78 -10.90 -0.08
C LYS A 4 -5.25 -9.70 0.72
N VAL A 5 -5.20 -9.84 2.05
CA VAL A 5 -4.65 -8.78 2.91
C VAL A 5 -3.18 -8.55 2.62
N ASP A 6 -2.39 -9.61 2.42
CA ASP A 6 -0.97 -9.47 2.09
C ASP A 6 -0.76 -8.64 0.82
N TYR A 7 -1.51 -8.94 -0.24
CA TYR A 7 -1.47 -8.18 -1.49
C TYR A 7 -1.83 -6.70 -1.29
N LEU A 8 -2.84 -6.39 -0.48
CA LEU A 8 -3.22 -5.00 -0.19
C LEU A 8 -2.15 -4.25 0.59
N MET A 9 -1.51 -4.92 1.53
CA MET A 9 -0.43 -4.35 2.31
C MET A 9 0.81 -4.11 1.43
N GLN A 10 1.11 -5.00 0.49
CA GLN A 10 2.16 -4.79 -0.52
C GLN A 10 1.84 -3.59 -1.42
N LEU A 11 0.61 -3.53 -1.94
CA LEU A 11 0.14 -2.41 -2.77
C LEU A 11 0.27 -1.05 -2.04
N TRP A 12 -0.17 -1.01 -0.78
CA TRP A 12 0.01 0.17 0.08
C TRP A 12 1.49 0.51 0.27
N GLY A 13 2.32 -0.52 0.52
CA GLY A 13 3.76 -0.39 0.65
C GLY A 13 4.42 0.29 -0.55
N ASP A 14 4.11 -0.21 -1.76
CA ASP A 14 4.60 0.31 -3.03
C ASP A 14 4.17 1.75 -3.26
N GLN A 15 2.93 2.10 -2.90
CA GLN A 15 2.41 3.46 -3.03
C GLN A 15 3.07 4.45 -2.08
N ILE A 16 3.27 4.06 -0.81
CA ILE A 16 3.98 4.90 0.16
C ILE A 16 5.43 5.09 -0.27
N ALA A 17 6.09 4.04 -0.76
CA ALA A 17 7.45 4.14 -1.30
C ALA A 17 7.51 5.07 -2.52
N SER A 18 6.57 4.95 -3.45
CA SER A 18 6.48 5.80 -4.65
C SER A 18 6.21 7.27 -4.32
N ARG A 19 5.30 7.57 -3.38
CA ARG A 19 5.04 8.95 -2.91
C ARG A 19 6.24 9.57 -2.23
N ARG A 20 7.02 8.79 -1.47
CA ARG A 20 8.30 9.26 -0.91
C ARG A 20 9.28 9.64 -2.01
N TYR A 21 9.34 8.86 -3.09
CA TYR A 21 10.13 9.20 -4.26
C TYR A 21 9.64 10.49 -4.92
N GLU A 22 8.32 10.66 -5.15
CA GLU A 22 7.77 11.89 -5.73
C GLU A 22 8.06 13.15 -4.89
N SER A 23 8.03 13.05 -3.55
CA SER A 23 8.42 14.14 -2.65
C SER A 23 9.94 14.40 -2.59
N ALA A 24 10.75 13.42 -2.97
CA ALA A 24 12.21 13.49 -2.99
C ALA A 24 12.78 13.86 -4.36
N ILE A 25 11.95 13.90 -5.41
CA ILE A 25 12.32 14.51 -6.69
C ILE A 25 12.38 16.03 -6.44
N PRO A 26 13.54 16.68 -6.58
CA PRO A 26 13.59 18.14 -6.56
C PRO A 26 12.59 18.65 -7.58
N SER A 27 11.66 19.47 -7.10
CA SER A 27 10.49 19.98 -7.83
C SER A 27 10.77 20.23 -9.32
N SER A 28 9.81 19.86 -10.16
CA SER A 28 9.77 20.01 -11.62
C SER A 28 10.05 21.43 -12.15
N LEU A 29 10.30 22.41 -11.28
CA LEU A 29 10.83 23.71 -11.65
C LEU A 29 12.35 23.67 -11.93
N ALA A 30 13.11 22.76 -11.29
CA ALA A 30 14.56 22.62 -11.48
C ALA A 30 14.91 21.88 -12.79
N GLY A 31 14.08 20.92 -13.21
CA GLY A 31 14.25 20.19 -14.48
C GLY A 31 13.80 20.98 -15.73
N LEU A 32 13.12 22.12 -15.55
CA LEU A 32 12.66 22.96 -16.65
C LEU A 32 13.74 23.93 -17.16
N ALA A 33 14.83 24.10 -16.40
CA ALA A 33 15.97 24.94 -16.79
C ALA A 33 17.01 24.20 -17.64
N ASP A 34 17.14 22.87 -17.49
CA ASP A 34 18.13 22.05 -18.21
C ASP A 34 17.59 21.42 -19.51
N CYS A 35 16.27 21.45 -19.72
CA CYS A 35 15.66 21.06 -20.99
C CYS A 35 15.54 22.29 -21.90
N GLY A 36 16.63 22.65 -22.58
CA GLY A 36 16.67 23.74 -23.56
C GLY A 36 15.60 23.63 -24.64
N GLY A 37 14.44 24.25 -24.40
CA GLY A 37 13.44 24.57 -25.42
C GLY A 37 12.65 23.40 -26.02
N LEU A 38 12.59 22.22 -25.39
CA LEU A 38 11.64 21.17 -25.80
C LEU A 38 10.35 21.31 -24.99
N MET A 39 9.48 22.19 -25.46
CA MET A 39 8.07 22.16 -25.09
C MET A 39 7.55 20.73 -25.29
N ILE A 40 7.14 20.08 -24.20
CA ILE A 40 6.24 18.93 -24.29
C ILE A 40 4.96 19.47 -24.90
N ARG A 41 4.86 19.34 -26.23
CA ARG A 41 3.70 19.71 -27.01
C ARG A 41 2.57 18.81 -26.56
N SER A 42 1.68 19.36 -25.74
CA SER A 42 0.31 18.89 -25.59
C SER A 42 -0.28 18.67 -26.98
N GLY A 43 -0.43 17.42 -27.40
CA GLY A 43 -0.86 17.12 -28.76
C GLY A 43 -0.81 15.65 -29.16
N GLU A 44 -1.61 14.82 -28.48
CA GLU A 44 -2.37 13.72 -29.12
C GLU A 44 -3.48 13.25 -28.16
N PRO A 45 -4.77 13.23 -28.55
CA PRO A 45 -5.85 12.67 -27.76
C PRO A 45 -5.92 11.16 -28.00
N GLY A 46 -4.83 10.46 -27.72
CA GLY A 46 -4.75 9.00 -27.83
C GLY A 46 -5.15 8.37 -26.52
N SER A 47 -6.42 7.97 -26.39
CA SER A 47 -6.95 7.01 -25.38
C SER A 47 -6.01 6.75 -24.21
N ALA A 48 -5.97 7.67 -23.23
CA ALA A 48 -5.45 7.34 -21.93
C ALA A 48 -6.37 6.23 -21.40
N ASP A 49 -5.92 5.00 -21.60
CA ASP A 49 -6.62 3.76 -21.31
C ASP A 49 -7.38 3.95 -19.98
N LEU A 50 -8.69 4.22 -20.08
CA LEU A 50 -9.49 4.63 -18.92
C LEU A 50 -9.45 3.54 -17.84
N SER A 51 -9.12 2.31 -18.26
CA SER A 51 -8.81 1.18 -17.40
C SER A 51 -7.58 1.40 -16.52
N ARG A 52 -6.50 2.02 -17.04
CA ARG A 52 -5.30 2.39 -16.26
C ARG A 52 -5.65 3.49 -15.26
N VAL A 53 -6.32 4.56 -15.68
CA VAL A 53 -6.73 5.66 -14.77
C VAL A 53 -7.66 5.15 -13.67
N ALA A 54 -8.64 4.31 -14.01
CA ALA A 54 -9.51 3.66 -13.04
C ALA A 54 -8.73 2.75 -12.09
N ARG A 55 -7.77 1.97 -12.59
CA ARG A 55 -6.91 1.11 -11.77
C ARG A 55 -6.04 1.92 -10.82
N TYR A 56 -5.40 3.00 -11.29
CA TYR A 56 -4.63 3.91 -10.43
C TYR A 56 -5.50 4.53 -9.34
N ARG A 57 -6.71 5.00 -9.66
CA ARG A 57 -7.66 5.54 -8.66
C ARG A 57 -8.13 4.50 -7.64
N VAL A 58 -8.40 3.28 -8.09
CA VAL A 58 -8.81 2.16 -7.22
C VAL A 58 -7.68 1.74 -6.30
N MET A 59 -6.46 1.63 -6.84
CA MET A 59 -5.25 1.37 -6.05
C MET A 59 -5.07 2.47 -5.00
N ASP A 60 -5.22 3.75 -5.38
CA ASP A 60 -5.02 4.89 -4.48
C ASP A 60 -6.03 4.91 -3.31
N ARG A 61 -7.31 4.61 -3.59
CA ARG A 61 -8.34 4.47 -2.54
C ARG A 61 -8.04 3.32 -1.59
N THR A 62 -7.57 2.20 -2.12
CA THR A 62 -7.30 1.00 -1.31
C THR A 62 -6.07 1.19 -0.42
N GLY A 63 -5.01 1.81 -0.95
CA GLY A 63 -3.86 2.22 -0.15
C GLY A 63 -4.22 3.22 0.94
N LEU A 64 -5.06 4.20 0.63
CA LEU A 64 -5.56 5.16 1.63
C LEU A 64 -6.35 4.47 2.74
N ALA A 65 -7.19 3.49 2.41
CA ALA A 65 -7.93 2.71 3.40
C ALA A 65 -6.99 1.90 4.31
N VAL A 66 -5.99 1.23 3.72
CA VAL A 66 -4.95 0.52 4.49
C VAL A 66 -4.22 1.48 5.43
N ASP A 67 -3.75 2.62 4.93
CA ASP A 67 -3.04 3.62 5.72
C ASP A 67 -3.89 4.14 6.87
N ARG A 68 -5.15 4.50 6.58
CA ARG A 68 -6.12 4.97 7.56
C ARG A 68 -6.32 3.95 8.67
N HIS A 69 -6.52 2.67 8.35
CA HIS A 69 -6.71 1.64 9.37
C HIS A 69 -5.46 1.37 10.19
N LEU A 70 -4.27 1.43 9.58
CA LEU A 70 -3.01 1.32 10.33
C LEU A 70 -2.81 2.50 11.30
N VAL A 71 -3.14 3.72 10.87
CA VAL A 71 -3.08 4.92 11.72
C VAL A 71 -4.13 4.85 12.84
N LEU A 72 -5.37 4.47 12.53
CA LEU A 72 -6.43 4.28 13.53
C LEU A 72 -6.05 3.21 14.55
N MET A 73 -5.51 2.06 14.12
CA MET A 73 -5.01 1.03 15.03
C MET A 73 -3.96 1.59 16.00
N PHE A 74 -3.07 2.45 15.51
CA PHE A 74 -1.99 3.02 16.30
C PHE A 74 -2.49 4.08 17.30
N GLN A 75 -3.38 4.97 16.86
CA GLN A 75 -3.94 6.07 17.66
C GLN A 75 -5.00 5.58 18.65
N GLU A 76 -5.87 4.68 18.21
CA GLU A 76 -7.00 4.13 18.96
C GLU A 76 -6.92 2.59 18.93
N PRO A 77 -6.05 1.98 19.75
CA PRO A 77 -5.87 0.54 19.75
C PRO A 77 -7.18 -0.18 20.08
N PRO A 78 -7.59 -1.19 19.30
CA PRO A 78 -8.77 -1.96 19.61
C PRO A 78 -8.66 -2.61 21.00
N VAL A 79 -9.81 -2.74 21.67
CA VAL A 79 -9.91 -3.33 23.01
C VAL A 79 -9.23 -4.71 23.02
N GLY A 80 -8.28 -4.90 23.93
CA GLY A 80 -7.52 -6.15 24.07
C GLY A 80 -6.21 -6.24 23.27
N LEU A 81 -5.95 -5.33 22.31
CA LEU A 81 -4.65 -5.26 21.63
C LEU A 81 -3.61 -4.52 22.49
N GLY A 82 -3.98 -3.36 23.05
CA GLY A 82 -3.12 -2.51 23.86
C GLY A 82 -2.14 -1.65 23.04
N ALA A 83 -1.78 -0.48 23.56
CA ALA A 83 -1.01 0.54 22.84
C ALA A 83 0.39 0.06 22.40
N ALA A 84 1.13 -0.63 23.29
CA ALA A 84 2.47 -1.15 22.97
C ALA A 84 2.44 -2.17 21.83
N ARG A 85 1.41 -3.02 21.80
CA ARG A 85 1.20 -4.01 20.76
C ARG A 85 0.82 -3.35 19.44
N ALA A 86 -0.09 -2.38 19.47
CA ALA A 86 -0.48 -1.62 18.28
C ALA A 86 0.71 -0.89 17.65
N GLY A 87 1.55 -0.24 18.47
CA GLY A 87 2.80 0.37 18.02
C GLY A 87 3.75 -0.64 17.39
N SER A 88 3.84 -1.85 17.95
CA SER A 88 4.67 -2.92 17.40
C SER A 88 4.16 -3.44 16.04
N LEU A 89 2.83 -3.60 15.90
CA LEU A 89 2.21 -4.01 14.63
C LEU A 89 2.31 -2.93 13.56
N TYR A 90 2.14 -1.66 13.93
CA TYR A 90 2.34 -0.53 13.02
C TYR A 90 3.79 -0.47 12.51
N LYS A 91 4.77 -0.59 13.40
CA LYS A 91 6.19 -0.67 13.01
C LYS A 91 6.46 -1.86 12.10
N LEU A 92 5.95 -3.04 12.44
CA LEU A 92 6.06 -4.25 11.61
C LEU A 92 5.52 -4.01 10.21
N ALA A 93 4.33 -3.41 10.07
CA ALA A 93 3.73 -3.09 8.77
C ALA A 93 4.66 -2.21 7.92
N ARG A 94 5.21 -1.13 8.51
CA ARG A 94 6.12 -0.22 7.80
C ARG A 94 7.44 -0.87 7.40
N TYR A 95 8.01 -1.70 8.27
CA TYR A 95 9.24 -2.40 7.93
C TYR A 95 9.01 -3.43 6.81
N ARG A 96 8.00 -4.29 6.99
CA ARG A 96 7.73 -5.40 6.07
C ARG A 96 7.27 -4.94 4.69
N TYR A 97 6.42 -3.92 4.59
CA TYR A 97 5.80 -3.58 3.31
C TYR A 97 6.36 -2.31 2.67
N VAL A 98 6.90 -1.36 3.44
CA VAL A 98 7.39 -0.08 2.88
C VAL A 98 8.91 -0.05 2.76
N THR A 99 9.62 -0.43 3.81
CA THR A 99 11.07 -0.16 3.92
C THR A 99 11.90 -1.32 3.37
N SER A 100 11.41 -2.54 3.55
CA SER A 100 12.19 -3.74 3.31
C SER A 100 11.36 -4.90 2.73
N PRO A 101 10.56 -4.67 1.67
CA PRO A 101 9.69 -5.70 1.10
C PRO A 101 10.49 -6.90 0.54
N ALA A 102 11.73 -6.69 0.11
CA ALA A 102 12.60 -7.72 -0.45
C ALA A 102 13.49 -8.43 0.58
N LEU A 103 13.52 -8.00 1.85
CA LEU A 103 14.37 -8.64 2.87
C LEU A 103 13.78 -9.98 3.29
N GLU A 104 14.66 -10.96 3.53
CA GLU A 104 14.25 -12.24 4.07
C GLU A 104 13.67 -12.10 5.48
N VAL A 105 12.77 -13.01 5.86
CA VAL A 105 12.11 -13.01 7.18
C VAL A 105 13.13 -12.99 8.33
N GLY A 106 14.27 -13.67 8.17
CA GLY A 106 15.33 -13.70 9.18
C GLY A 106 15.98 -12.33 9.41
N GLU A 107 16.17 -11.53 8.36
CA GLU A 107 16.68 -10.16 8.47
C GLU A 107 15.64 -9.22 9.07
N GLN A 108 14.37 -9.37 8.68
CA GLN A 108 13.29 -8.61 9.28
C GLN A 108 13.14 -8.89 10.79
N CYS A 109 13.34 -10.15 11.21
CA CYS A 109 13.36 -10.54 12.62
C CYS A 109 14.51 -9.87 13.37
N ARG A 110 15.71 -9.82 12.78
CA ARG A 110 16.88 -9.14 13.34
C ARG A 110 16.64 -7.64 13.50
N LEU A 111 16.10 -6.97 12.48
CA LEU A 111 15.80 -5.53 12.52
C LEU A 111 14.74 -5.16 13.58
N LEU A 112 13.77 -6.06 13.80
CA LEU A 112 12.73 -5.87 14.79
C LEU A 112 13.13 -6.35 16.20
N GLY A 113 14.26 -7.04 16.34
CA GLY A 113 14.73 -7.61 17.61
C GLY A 113 13.80 -8.70 18.17
N VAL A 114 13.14 -9.48 17.31
CA VAL A 114 12.15 -10.50 17.72
C VAL A 114 12.50 -11.89 17.20
N SER A 115 12.05 -12.92 17.93
CA SER A 115 12.16 -14.30 17.45
C SER A 115 11.27 -14.56 16.22
N PRO A 116 11.60 -15.53 15.35
CA PRO A 116 10.73 -15.90 14.22
C PRO A 116 9.31 -16.30 14.65
N LYS A 117 9.16 -16.99 15.78
CA LYS A 117 7.84 -17.35 16.34
C LYS A 117 7.03 -16.10 16.70
N THR A 118 7.67 -15.14 17.36
CA THR A 118 7.07 -13.86 17.71
C THR A 118 6.69 -13.08 16.45
N TYR A 119 7.61 -13.02 15.48
CA TYR A 119 7.40 -12.38 14.19
C TYR A 119 6.18 -12.94 13.46
N HIS A 120 6.10 -14.27 13.30
CA HIS A 120 4.94 -14.91 12.65
C HIS A 120 3.63 -14.62 13.38
N ARG A 121 3.62 -14.67 14.71
CA ARG A 121 2.44 -14.30 15.51
C ARG A 121 2.04 -12.84 15.27
N TRP A 122 3.00 -11.94 15.11
CA TRP A 122 2.73 -10.53 14.85
C TRP A 122 2.20 -10.31 13.43
N VAL A 123 2.75 -10.98 12.43
CA VAL A 123 2.22 -10.90 11.06
C VAL A 123 0.80 -11.46 11.00
N SER A 124 0.53 -12.61 11.64
CA SER A 124 -0.82 -13.16 11.71
C SER A 124 -1.80 -12.19 12.38
N ALA A 125 -1.43 -11.61 13.53
CA ALA A 125 -2.28 -10.64 14.22
C ALA A 125 -2.54 -9.37 13.39
N LEU A 126 -1.52 -8.89 12.66
CA LEU A 126 -1.69 -7.78 11.73
C LEU A 126 -2.67 -8.14 10.61
N HIS A 127 -2.55 -9.33 10.04
CA HIS A 127 -3.43 -9.81 8.97
C HIS A 127 -4.87 -10.01 9.43
N GLU A 128 -5.07 -10.52 10.65
CA GLU A 128 -6.38 -10.66 11.27
C GLU A 128 -7.05 -9.30 11.48
N TYR A 129 -6.31 -8.34 12.05
CA TYR A 129 -6.80 -6.96 12.22
C TYR A 129 -7.19 -6.33 10.88
N MET A 130 -6.31 -6.39 9.88
CA MET A 130 -6.55 -5.78 8.59
C MET A 130 -7.67 -6.49 7.82
N ALA A 131 -7.82 -7.81 7.95
CA ALA A 131 -8.93 -8.53 7.36
C ALA A 131 -10.29 -8.06 7.91
N ALA A 132 -10.37 -7.87 9.23
CA ALA A 132 -11.59 -7.36 9.88
C ALA A 132 -11.87 -5.91 9.48
N ALA A 133 -10.84 -5.05 9.53
CA ALA A 133 -10.96 -3.63 9.23
C ALA A 133 -11.32 -3.35 7.76
N LEU A 134 -10.67 -4.03 6.82
CA LEU A 134 -10.93 -3.86 5.38
C LEU A 134 -12.19 -4.61 4.93
N GLY A 135 -12.61 -5.63 5.68
CA GLY A 135 -13.87 -6.35 5.42
C GLY A 135 -15.11 -5.51 5.72
N SER A 136 -15.02 -4.58 6.67
CA SER A 136 -16.09 -3.62 6.97
C SER A 136 -16.06 -2.37 6.10
N ASP A 137 -14.95 -2.10 5.41
CA ASP A 137 -14.83 -0.94 4.51
C ASP A 137 -15.48 -1.21 3.13
N LEU A 138 -16.63 -0.57 2.90
CA LEU A 138 -17.40 -0.68 1.66
C LEU A 138 -16.61 -0.17 0.45
N ALA A 139 -15.76 0.86 0.61
CA ALA A 139 -14.96 1.41 -0.49
C ALA A 139 -13.91 0.39 -0.96
N VAL A 140 -13.33 -0.38 -0.04
CA VAL A 140 -12.41 -1.48 -0.36
C VAL A 140 -13.16 -2.61 -1.05
N LYS A 141 -14.36 -2.96 -0.60
CA LYS A 141 -15.22 -3.98 -1.22
C LYS A 141 -15.54 -3.63 -2.69
N ASP A 142 -15.94 -2.39 -2.95
CA ASP A 142 -16.30 -1.91 -4.28
C ASP A 142 -15.07 -1.80 -5.20
N ALA A 143 -13.94 -1.31 -4.67
CA ALA A 143 -12.65 -1.26 -5.35
C ALA A 143 -12.22 -2.64 -5.85
N TRP A 144 -12.36 -3.67 -5.01
CA TRP A 144 -12.04 -5.05 -5.37
C TRP A 144 -12.96 -5.61 -6.45
N GLN A 145 -14.27 -5.38 -6.34
CA GLN A 145 -15.22 -5.81 -7.37
C GLN A 145 -14.89 -5.16 -8.72
N ALA A 146 -14.55 -3.86 -8.74
CA ALA A 146 -14.12 -3.17 -9.95
C ALA A 146 -12.83 -3.77 -10.54
N LEU A 147 -11.85 -4.12 -9.70
CA LEU A 147 -10.60 -4.75 -10.15
C LEU A 147 -10.84 -6.13 -10.79
N ILE A 148 -11.67 -6.97 -10.16
CA ILE A 148 -12.03 -8.31 -10.67
C ILE A 148 -12.74 -8.19 -12.01
N LEU A 149 -13.74 -7.31 -12.11
CA LEU A 149 -14.49 -7.08 -13.35
C LEU A 149 -13.59 -6.53 -14.47
N SER A 150 -12.60 -5.69 -14.15
CA SER A 150 -11.62 -5.19 -15.12
C SER A 150 -10.65 -6.25 -15.62
N SER A 151 -10.33 -7.25 -14.79
CA SER A 151 -9.45 -8.35 -15.18
C SER A 151 -10.18 -9.36 -16.07
N ASN A 152 -11.44 -9.67 -15.78
CA ASN A 152 -12.25 -10.58 -16.62
C ASN A 152 -12.54 -10.00 -18.01
N LYS A 153 -12.74 -8.69 -18.15
CA LYS A 153 -12.93 -8.06 -19.48
C LYS A 153 -11.72 -8.20 -20.40
N LYS A 154 -10.51 -8.35 -19.85
CA LYS A 154 -9.28 -8.54 -20.62
C LYS A 154 -9.05 -9.97 -21.10
N ALA A 155 -9.74 -10.95 -20.51
CA ALA A 155 -9.62 -12.36 -20.89
C ALA A 155 -10.62 -12.79 -21.97
N ALA A 156 -11.60 -11.93 -22.29
CA ALA A 156 -12.67 -12.19 -23.26
C ALA A 156 -12.51 -11.41 -24.58
N SER A 157 -11.38 -10.73 -24.78
CA SER A 157 -11.02 -9.99 -25.99
C SER A 157 -9.65 -10.44 -26.48
#